data_AF-A0A0S4KPX5-F1
#
_entry.id   AF-A0A0S4KPX5-F1
#
_cell.length_a   1.000
_cell.length_b   1.000
_cell.length_c   1.000
_cell.angle_alpha   90.00
_cell.angle_beta   90.00
_cell.angle_gamma   90.00
#
_symmetry.space_group_name_H-M   'P 1'
#
loop_
_entity.id
_entity.type
_entity.pdbx_description
1 polymer ?
#
loop_
_entity_poly.entity_id
_entity_poly.type
_entity_poly.pdbx_seq_one_letter_code
_entity_poly.pdbx_strand_id
1 'polypeptide(L)' 'MNDKPKQPEEPQPEAPPKTRKELPLVSVPDDRDMIAQEMAELFEEDKVSHQHGSSEPEAD' A
#
# COMPACT_ATOMS: atom_id res chain seq x y z
N MET A 1 -0.41 43.32 -16.13
CA MET A 1 -0.45 41.92 -15.66
C MET A 1 -0.07 41.06 -16.84
N ASN A 2 0.98 40.23 -16.73
CA ASN A 2 1.56 39.51 -17.86
C ASN A 2 1.17 38.03 -17.77
N ASP A 3 -0.04 37.70 -18.24
CA ASP A 3 -0.54 36.33 -18.30
C ASP A 3 0.02 35.61 -19.54
N LYS A 4 1.10 34.86 -19.33
CA LYS A 4 1.57 33.88 -20.32
C LYS A 4 0.86 32.54 -20.06
N PRO A 5 0.22 31.93 -21.06
CA PRO A 5 -0.41 30.62 -20.89
C PRO A 5 0.65 29.56 -20.58
N LYS A 6 0.40 28.75 -19.55
CA LYS A 6 1.25 27.62 -19.16
C LYS A 6 1.16 26.56 -20.26
N GLN A 7 2.24 26.39 -21.02
CA GLN A 7 2.36 25.30 -22.00
C GLN A 7 2.23 23.96 -21.27
N PRO A 8 1.62 22.93 -21.91
CA PRO A 8 1.65 21.57 -21.39
C PRO A 8 3.11 21.12 -21.21
N GLU A 9 3.44 20.58 -20.04
CA GLU A 9 4.75 19.98 -19.82
C GLU A 9 4.94 18.81 -20.80
N GLU A 10 6.02 18.86 -21.57
CA GLU A 10 6.46 17.75 -22.40
C GLU A 10 6.66 16.51 -21.51
N PRO A 11 6.38 15.29 -22.01
CA PRO A 11 6.56 14.08 -21.22
C PRO A 11 8.04 13.98 -20.84
N GLN A 12 8.32 14.22 -19.55
CA GLN A 12 9.65 14.05 -19.01
C GLN A 12 10.09 12.61 -19.29
N PRO A 13 11.36 12.38 -19.69
CA PRO A 13 11.86 11.03 -19.92
C PRO A 13 11.59 10.19 -18.68
N GLU A 14 10.88 9.08 -18.88
CA GLU A 14 10.47 8.16 -17.82
C GLU A 14 11.66 7.89 -16.91
N ALA A 15 11.51 8.22 -15.63
CA ALA A 15 12.53 7.91 -14.64
C ALA A 15 12.84 6.39 -14.75
N PRO A 16 14.12 5.99 -14.70
CA PRO A 16 14.48 4.59 -14.83
C PRO A 16 13.68 3.76 -13.82
N PRO A 17 13.18 2.57 -14.21
CA PRO A 17 12.32 1.77 -13.36
C PRO A 17 13.00 1.58 -12.02
N LYS A 18 12.33 2.01 -10.94
CA LYS A 18 12.83 1.79 -9.58
C LYS A 18 13.04 0.30 -9.40
N THR A 19 14.30 -0.14 -9.39
CA THR A 19 14.64 -1.54 -9.14
C THR A 19 14.00 -1.90 -7.81
N ARG A 20 13.01 -2.79 -7.84
CA ARG A 20 12.34 -3.25 -6.62
C ARG A 20 13.41 -3.93 -5.79
N LYS A 21 13.70 -3.37 -4.62
CA LYS A 21 14.57 -4.01 -3.64
C LYS A 21 13.76 -5.12 -3.01
N GLU A 22 13.70 -6.26 -3.69
CA GLU A 22 13.01 -7.44 -3.17
C GLU A 22 13.84 -7.99 -2.01
N LEU A 23 13.18 -8.12 -0.85
CA LEU A 23 13.78 -8.76 0.31
C LEU A 23 13.79 -10.27 0.06
N PRO A 24 14.89 -10.97 0.38
CA PRO A 24 14.92 -12.43 0.30
C PRO A 24 13.81 -13.01 1.19
N LEU A 25 12.84 -13.69 0.57
CA LEU A 25 11.79 -14.37 1.31
C LEU A 25 12.37 -15.66 1.90
N VAL A 26 12.51 -15.69 3.22
CA VAL A 26 12.90 -16.88 3.97
C VAL A 26 11.65 -17.37 4.71
N SER A 27 11.18 -18.56 4.36
CA SER A 27 10.10 -19.22 5.10
C SER A 27 10.69 -19.92 6.32
N VAL A 28 10.30 -19.52 7.54
CA VAL A 28 10.60 -20.28 8.75
C VAL A 28 9.51 -21.34 8.93
N PRO A 29 9.86 -22.56 9.37
CA PRO A 29 8.86 -23.55 9.76
C PRO A 29 7.89 -22.96 10.78
N ASP A 30 6.60 -23.28 10.62
CA ASP A 30 5.52 -22.87 11.54
C ASP A 30 5.25 -21.34 11.64
N ASP A 31 5.89 -20.51 10.80
CA ASP A 31 5.70 -19.05 10.77
C ASP A 31 4.23 -18.65 10.70
N ARG A 32 3.46 -19.34 9.85
CA ARG A 32 2.05 -19.02 9.65
C ARG A 32 1.23 -19.21 10.92
N ASP A 33 1.50 -20.26 11.67
CA ASP A 33 0.74 -20.59 12.88
C ASP A 33 1.17 -19.67 14.04
N MET A 34 2.47 -19.37 14.14
CA MET A 34 2.99 -18.41 15.10
C MET A 34 2.43 -16.99 14.87
N ILE A 35 2.43 -16.52 13.63
CA ILE A 35 1.86 -15.22 13.25
C ILE A 35 0.35 -15.23 13.47
N ALA A 36 -0.36 -16.31 13.10
CA ALA A 36 -1.80 -16.41 13.30
C ALA A 36 -2.16 -16.33 14.79
N GLN A 37 -1.39 -16.98 15.66
CA GLN A 37 -1.59 -16.91 17.10
C GLN A 37 -1.39 -15.49 17.63
N GLU A 38 -0.29 -14.82 17.23
CA GLU A 38 -0.02 -13.43 17.63
C GLU A 38 -1.13 -12.48 17.14
N MET A 39 -1.62 -12.67 15.91
CA MET A 39 -2.74 -11.90 15.36
C MET A 39 -4.04 -12.16 16.11
N ALA A 40 -4.30 -13.40 16.55
CA ALA A 40 -5.48 -13.72 17.35
C ALA A 40 -5.42 -13.08 18.76
N GLU A 41 -4.23 -12.94 19.34
CA GLU A 41 -4.03 -12.27 20.62
C GLU A 41 -4.18 -10.74 20.52
N LEU A 42 -3.75 -10.15 19.40
CA LEU A 42 -3.84 -8.71 19.13
C LEU A 42 -5.26 -8.26 18.75
N PHE A 43 -6.00 -9.11 18.05
CA PHE A 43 -7.31 -8.79 17.50
C PHE A 43 -8.36 -9.75 18.06
N GLU A 44 -8.85 -9.44 19.26
CA GLU A 44 -10.03 -10.12 19.82
C GLU A 44 -11.24 -9.89 18.90
N GLU A 45 -11.56 -10.87 18.04
CA GLU A 45 -12.57 -10.79 16.97
C GLU A 45 -13.91 -10.22 17.48
N ASP A 46 -14.34 -10.65 18.66
CA ASP A 46 -15.60 -10.21 19.30
C ASP A 46 -15.63 -8.72 19.70
N LYS A 47 -14.48 -8.07 19.80
CA LYS A 47 -14.35 -6.66 20.20
C LYS A 47 -14.08 -5.71 19.03
N VAL A 48 -13.90 -6.24 17.81
CA VAL A 48 -13.63 -5.42 16.64
C VAL A 48 -14.92 -4.70 16.21
N SER A 49 -14.94 -3.38 16.31
CA SER A 49 -16.00 -2.57 15.71
C SER A 49 -15.60 -2.17 14.30
N HIS A 50 -16.31 -2.70 13.29
CA HIS A 50 -16.11 -2.29 11.91
C HIS A 50 -16.63 -0.87 11.70
N GLN A 51 -15.74 0.11 11.82
CA GLN A 51 -16.01 1.44 11.32
C GLN A 51 -15.81 1.42 9.80
N HIS A 52 -16.90 1.36 9.04
CA HIS A 52 -16.86 1.57 7.60
C HIS A 52 -16.45 3.03 7.33
N GLY A 53 -15.16 3.23 7.06
CA GLY A 53 -14.68 4.47 6.45
C GLY A 53 -15.25 4.60 5.04
N SER A 54 -15.36 5.84 4.55
CA SER A 54 -15.73 6.10 3.16
C SER A 54 -14.72 5.41 2.24
N SER A 55 -15.12 4.28 1.64
CA SER A 55 -14.38 3.67 0.55
C SER A 55 -14.39 4.63 -0.62
N GLU A 56 -13.24 5.26 -0.90
CA GLU A 56 -13.07 6.02 -2.13
C GLU A 56 -13.30 5.07 -3.32
N PRO A 57 -14.01 5.51 -4.37
CA PRO A 57 -14.26 4.67 -5.53
C PRO A 57 -12.94 4.36 -6.24
N GLU A 58 -12.73 3.09 -6.62
CA GLU A 58 -11.66 2.73 -7.56
C GLU A 58 -11.91 3.52 -8.86
N ALA A 59 -10.88 4.23 -9.34
CA ALA A 59 -10.97 4.99 -10.58
C ALA A 59 -11.16 4.03 -11.76
N ASP A 60 -12.24 4.25 -12.53
CA ASP A 60 -12.57 3.57 -13.80
C ASP A 60 -11.50 3.83 -14.88
#